data_AF-A0A6G9RII0-F1
#
_entry.id   AF-A0A6G9RII0-F1
#
_cell.length_a   1.000
_cell.length_b   1.000
_cell.length_c   1.000
_cell.angle_alpha   90.00
_cell.angle_beta   90.00
_cell.angle_gamma   90.00
#
_symmetry.space_group_name_H-M   'P 1'
#
loop_
_entity.id
_entity.type
_entity.pdbx_description
1 polymer ?
#
loop_
_entity_poly.entity_id
_entity_poly.type
_entity_poly.pdbx_seq_one_letter_code
_entity_poly.pdbx_strand_id
1 'polypeptide(L)'
;MDMEGIYLKLIASAESRNGKPRYSFSQRTRNRKKGFEVHHIMPGSMGGSNRPYNLVYLTPREHYTAHHLLARMFSGPLTYAFWRMSQKEQGTREANIKITARQYQTARELFSITHSAFLKGKKQSPEAIEKRRITMSQRPPVQSFLGRTHSEETKQRMREAHLGKDRTEEHKRNISLAKKGVKKNLTDEQRAAIGDRFRGVSRPRLDCPHCGKSVPDNLAHRYHFENCPSLTGKKYQISEEMSKKRSEGLLNLPIKTCPHCGKQGRGGAMVRHHFDNCKHKPN
;
A
#
# COMPACT_ATOMS: atom_id res chain seq x y z
N MET A 1 -35.21 16.82 -18.54
CA MET A 1 -34.84 18.21 -18.87
C MET A 1 -33.80 18.13 -19.98
N ASP A 2 -34.05 18.77 -21.12
CA ASP A 2 -33.14 18.75 -22.28
C ASP A 2 -31.90 19.60 -22.00
N MET A 3 -30.86 18.96 -21.46
CA MET A 3 -29.62 19.62 -21.04
C MET A 3 -28.77 20.07 -22.22
N GLU A 4 -28.82 19.33 -23.32
CA GLU A 4 -28.10 19.63 -24.55
C GLU A 4 -28.69 20.86 -25.23
N GLY A 5 -30.02 20.93 -25.35
CA GLY A 5 -30.70 22.11 -25.87
C GLY A 5 -30.45 23.36 -25.02
N ILE A 6 -30.39 23.24 -23.69
CA ILE A 6 -30.03 24.36 -22.80
C ILE A 6 -28.57 24.80 -23.04
N TYR A 7 -27.66 23.85 -23.18
CA TYR A 7 -26.25 24.14 -23.46
C TYR A 7 -26.08 24.84 -24.81
N LEU A 8 -26.70 24.34 -25.88
CA LEU A 8 -26.61 24.95 -27.20
C LEU A 8 -27.24 26.35 -27.23
N LYS A 9 -28.35 26.57 -26.51
CA LYS A 9 -28.95 27.91 -26.35
C LYS A 9 -28.01 28.87 -25.60
N LEU A 10 -27.32 28.40 -24.56
CA LEU A 10 -26.32 29.17 -23.84
C LEU A 10 -25.18 29.59 -24.78
N ILE A 11 -24.66 28.65 -25.58
CA ILE A 11 -23.58 28.91 -26.54
C ILE A 11 -24.03 29.89 -27.62
N ALA A 12 -25.20 29.68 -28.24
CA ALA A 12 -25.72 30.56 -29.29
C ALA A 12 -25.96 32.00 -28.78
N SER A 13 -26.53 32.12 -27.56
CA SER A 13 -26.73 33.42 -26.91
C SER A 13 -25.39 34.11 -26.57
N ALA A 14 -24.40 33.35 -26.12
CA ALA A 14 -23.09 33.91 -25.82
C ALA A 14 -22.32 34.28 -27.09
N GLU A 15 -22.47 33.52 -28.17
CA GLU A 15 -21.86 33.85 -29.46
C GLU A 15 -22.39 35.17 -30.01
N SER A 16 -23.71 35.38 -29.99
CA SER A 16 -24.30 36.63 -30.47
C SER A 16 -23.94 37.85 -29.62
N ARG A 17 -23.83 37.67 -28.29
CA ARG A 17 -23.51 38.77 -27.36
C ARG A 17 -22.02 39.05 -27.20
N ASN A 18 -21.21 37.99 -27.07
CA ASN A 18 -19.82 38.08 -26.64
C ASN A 18 -18.84 37.90 -27.82
N GLY A 19 -19.30 37.30 -28.91
CA GLY A 19 -18.51 36.96 -30.09
C GLY A 19 -17.60 35.76 -29.91
N LYS A 20 -16.76 35.51 -30.92
CA LYS A 20 -15.78 34.42 -30.97
C LYS A 20 -14.34 34.95 -30.99
N PRO A 21 -13.36 34.17 -30.47
CA PRO A 21 -11.95 34.50 -30.64
C PRO A 21 -11.55 34.56 -32.11
N ARG A 22 -10.58 35.41 -32.45
CA ARG A 22 -10.01 35.46 -33.81
C ARG A 22 -8.98 34.34 -33.99
N TYR A 23 -8.85 33.79 -35.21
CA TYR A 23 -7.78 32.82 -35.47
C TYR A 23 -6.43 33.52 -35.45
N SER A 24 -5.48 33.03 -34.65
CA SER A 24 -4.09 33.44 -34.70
C SER A 24 -3.22 32.22 -34.42
N PHE A 25 -2.50 31.75 -35.44
CA PHE A 25 -1.56 30.65 -35.31
C PHE A 25 -0.32 31.03 -34.47
N SER A 26 -0.05 32.34 -34.32
CA SER A 26 1.24 32.83 -33.84
C SER A 26 1.22 33.51 -32.46
N GLN A 27 0.06 33.79 -31.84
CA GLN A 27 0.04 34.61 -30.62
C GLN A 27 -1.01 34.16 -29.59
N ARG A 28 -0.58 33.39 -28.58
CA ARG A 28 -1.38 32.97 -27.40
C ARG A 28 -2.05 34.15 -26.64
N THR A 29 -1.52 35.36 -26.78
CA THR A 29 -1.98 36.57 -26.09
C THR A 29 -3.18 37.26 -26.75
N ARG A 30 -3.43 37.07 -28.06
CA ARG A 30 -4.46 37.81 -28.81
C ARG A 30 -5.90 37.30 -28.66
N ASN A 31 -6.09 36.12 -28.05
CA ASN A 31 -7.41 35.52 -27.86
C ASN A 31 -7.99 35.76 -26.45
N ARG A 32 -7.36 36.60 -25.64
CA ARG A 32 -7.87 36.95 -24.31
C ARG A 32 -8.73 38.21 -24.44
N LYS A 33 -10.00 38.12 -24.08
CA LYS A 33 -10.91 39.26 -23.93
C LYS A 33 -11.09 39.52 -22.44
N LYS A 34 -10.80 40.74 -21.96
CA LYS A 34 -10.88 41.09 -20.54
C LYS A 34 -12.29 40.81 -20.01
N GLY A 35 -12.39 40.09 -18.88
CA GLY A 35 -13.68 39.71 -18.27
C GLY A 35 -14.36 38.48 -18.89
N PHE A 36 -13.75 37.86 -19.89
CA PHE A 36 -14.26 36.65 -20.54
C PHE A 36 -13.23 35.52 -20.50
N GLU A 37 -13.74 34.31 -20.61
CA GLU A 37 -13.00 33.07 -20.68
C GLU A 37 -13.28 32.43 -22.04
N VAL A 38 -12.25 31.83 -22.63
CA VAL A 38 -12.39 31.11 -23.91
C VAL A 38 -12.88 29.70 -23.60
N HIS A 39 -14.01 29.35 -24.17
CA HIS A 39 -14.63 28.04 -23.98
C HIS A 39 -14.73 27.29 -25.32
N HIS A 40 -14.47 25.98 -25.28
CA HIS A 40 -14.68 25.09 -26.42
C HIS A 40 -16.15 24.67 -26.52
N ILE A 41 -16.78 24.86 -27.68
CA ILE A 41 -18.17 24.44 -27.92
C ILE A 41 -18.28 22.91 -27.86
N MET A 42 -17.42 22.22 -28.60
CA MET A 42 -17.13 20.80 -28.43
C MET A 42 -15.84 20.68 -27.61
N PRO A 43 -15.85 20.07 -26.42
CA PRO A 43 -14.67 19.95 -25.59
C PRO A 43 -13.52 19.19 -26.29
N GLY A 44 -12.27 19.58 -26.01
CA GLY A 44 -11.09 18.91 -26.59
C GLY A 44 -10.98 17.42 -26.22
N SER A 45 -11.46 17.03 -25.03
CA SER A 45 -11.54 15.62 -24.63
C SER A 45 -12.52 14.79 -25.47
N MET A 46 -13.39 15.44 -26.24
CA MET A 46 -14.34 14.85 -27.18
C MET A 46 -13.94 15.11 -28.64
N GLY A 47 -12.68 15.49 -28.90
CA GLY A 47 -12.18 15.74 -30.25
C GLY A 47 -12.39 17.17 -30.78
N GLY A 48 -12.86 18.09 -29.93
CA GLY A 48 -13.02 19.49 -30.31
C GLY A 48 -11.71 20.17 -30.70
N SER A 49 -11.72 20.91 -31.82
CA SER A 49 -10.55 21.62 -32.32
C SER A 49 -10.34 22.97 -31.61
N ASN A 50 -9.13 23.53 -31.71
CA ASN A 50 -8.81 24.89 -31.24
C ASN A 50 -9.12 25.97 -32.29
N ARG A 51 -9.96 25.68 -33.27
CA ARG A 51 -10.31 26.61 -34.35
C ARG A 51 -11.41 27.57 -33.86
N PRO A 52 -11.51 28.80 -34.41
CA PRO A 52 -12.45 29.81 -33.96
C PRO A 52 -13.92 29.35 -33.99
N TYR A 53 -14.28 28.51 -34.96
CA TYR A 53 -15.64 28.00 -35.07
C TYR A 53 -16.05 27.16 -33.85
N ASN A 54 -15.09 26.53 -33.17
CA ASN A 54 -15.29 25.70 -31.98
C ASN A 54 -15.02 26.47 -30.68
N LEU A 55 -14.82 27.78 -30.73
CA LEU A 55 -14.50 28.61 -29.57
C LEU A 55 -15.54 29.72 -29.42
N VAL A 56 -15.86 30.06 -28.18
CA VAL A 56 -16.75 31.17 -27.83
C VAL A 56 -16.25 31.89 -26.59
N TYR A 57 -16.51 33.20 -26.50
CA TYR A 57 -16.26 33.94 -25.26
C TYR A 57 -17.43 33.76 -24.29
N LEU A 58 -17.15 33.24 -23.10
CA LEU A 58 -18.12 33.13 -22.01
C LEU A 58 -17.70 34.04 -20.85
N THR A 59 -18.66 34.63 -20.15
CA THR A 59 -18.41 35.21 -18.82
C THR A 59 -18.08 34.09 -17.82
N PRO A 60 -17.42 34.37 -16.68
CA PRO A 60 -17.13 33.34 -15.68
C PRO A 60 -18.36 32.56 -15.20
N ARG A 61 -19.52 33.23 -15.11
CA ARG A 61 -20.80 32.59 -14.75
C ARG A 61 -21.32 31.67 -15.85
N GLU A 62 -21.25 32.10 -17.11
CA GLU A 62 -21.66 31.29 -18.26
C GLU A 62 -20.74 30.08 -18.41
N HIS A 63 -19.44 30.26 -18.24
CA HIS A 63 -18.45 29.20 -18.32
C HIS A 63 -18.64 28.14 -17.22
N TYR A 64 -18.90 28.58 -15.98
CA TYR A 64 -19.26 27.67 -14.88
C TYR A 64 -20.54 26.87 -15.21
N THR A 65 -21.55 27.54 -15.77
CA THR A 65 -22.82 26.91 -16.15
C THR A 65 -22.62 25.89 -17.28
N ALA A 66 -21.82 26.23 -18.28
CA ALA A 66 -21.45 25.33 -19.37
C ALA A 66 -20.77 24.06 -18.84
N HIS A 67 -19.75 24.20 -17.98
CA HIS A 67 -19.09 23.04 -17.39
C HIS A 67 -19.98 22.23 -16.44
N HIS A 68 -20.92 22.86 -15.74
CA HIS A 68 -21.92 22.16 -14.94
C HIS A 68 -22.86 21.30 -15.82
N LEU A 69 -23.35 21.86 -16.94
CA LEU A 69 -24.18 21.13 -17.90
C LEU A 69 -23.39 19.98 -18.54
N LEU A 70 -22.20 20.27 -19.04
CA LEU A 70 -21.31 19.30 -19.68
C LEU A 70 -20.96 18.14 -18.73
N ALA A 71 -20.62 18.41 -17.47
CA ALA A 71 -20.29 17.38 -16.49
C ALA A 71 -21.47 16.47 -16.11
N ARG A 72 -22.71 16.97 -16.27
CA ARG A 72 -23.93 16.18 -16.03
C ARG A 72 -24.37 15.39 -17.26
N MET A 73 -24.09 15.88 -18.47
CA MET A 73 -24.35 15.16 -19.72
C MET A 73 -23.29 14.10 -19.99
N PHE A 74 -22.03 14.41 -19.68
CA PHE A 74 -20.88 13.59 -20.02
C PHE A 74 -19.96 13.43 -18.80
N SER A 75 -19.48 12.21 -18.59
CA SER A 75 -18.56 11.87 -17.49
C SER A 75 -17.09 12.09 -17.88
N GLY A 76 -16.16 11.73 -16.99
CA GLY A 76 -14.73 11.73 -17.31
C GLY A 76 -14.11 13.13 -17.22
N PRO A 77 -13.31 13.59 -18.19
CA PRO A 77 -12.56 14.84 -18.11
C PRO A 77 -13.41 16.09 -17.80
N LEU A 78 -14.66 16.11 -18.27
CA LEU A 78 -15.58 17.23 -18.04
C LEU A 78 -15.99 17.35 -16.57
N THR A 79 -16.14 16.23 -15.89
CA THR A 79 -16.37 16.20 -14.44
C THR A 79 -15.19 16.78 -13.66
N TYR A 80 -13.95 16.51 -14.11
CA TYR A 80 -12.76 17.11 -13.49
C TYR A 80 -12.71 18.62 -13.71
N ALA A 81 -13.04 19.10 -14.92
CA ALA A 81 -13.10 20.53 -15.20
C ALA A 81 -14.12 21.25 -14.31
N PHE A 82 -15.34 20.70 -14.18
CA PHE A 82 -16.37 21.24 -13.30
C PHE A 82 -15.98 21.21 -11.81
N TRP A 83 -15.37 20.13 -11.35
CA TRP A 83 -14.85 20.02 -9.98
C TRP A 83 -13.78 21.09 -9.70
N ARG A 84 -12.85 21.32 -10.63
CA ARG A 84 -11.82 22.35 -10.51
C ARG A 84 -12.42 23.75 -10.37
N MET A 85 -13.47 24.06 -11.13
CA MET A 85 -14.17 25.35 -11.03
C MET A 85 -15.01 25.50 -9.75
N SER A 86 -15.32 24.40 -9.07
CA SER A 86 -16.13 24.38 -7.84
C SER A 86 -15.28 24.37 -6.55
N GLN A 87 -13.95 24.39 -6.67
CA GLN A 87 -13.03 24.41 -5.53
C GLN A 87 -12.59 25.85 -5.25
N LYS A 88 -12.38 26.19 -3.98
CA LYS A 88 -11.73 27.46 -3.60
C LYS A 88 -10.25 27.37 -4.00
N GLU A 89 -9.81 28.24 -4.90
CA GLU A 89 -8.40 28.32 -5.25
C GLU A 89 -7.63 28.95 -4.07
N GLN A 90 -6.61 28.26 -3.56
CA GLN A 90 -5.73 28.83 -2.55
C GLN A 90 -4.73 29.77 -3.23
N GLY A 91 -4.80 31.06 -2.90
CA GLY A 91 -3.68 31.99 -3.11
C GLY A 91 -3.68 32.87 -4.37
N THR A 92 -4.67 32.82 -5.27
CA THR A 92 -4.72 33.76 -6.42
C THR A 92 -6.12 34.26 -6.76
N ARG A 93 -6.22 35.61 -6.81
CA ARG A 93 -7.21 36.50 -7.46
C ARG A 93 -8.68 36.07 -7.46
N GLU A 94 -9.44 36.67 -6.53
CA GLU A 94 -10.75 37.34 -6.69
C GLU A 94 -11.92 36.64 -7.44
N ALA A 95 -11.78 35.44 -7.96
CA ALA A 95 -12.89 34.66 -8.50
C ALA A 95 -13.64 33.98 -7.35
N ASN A 96 -14.22 34.78 -6.45
CA ASN A 96 -15.17 34.31 -5.44
C ASN A 96 -16.51 33.98 -6.14
N ILE A 97 -16.53 32.95 -7.00
CA ILE A 97 -17.78 32.39 -7.48
C ILE A 97 -18.50 31.80 -6.25
N LYS A 98 -19.55 32.49 -5.79
CA LYS A 98 -20.42 32.02 -4.71
C LYS A 98 -21.23 30.84 -5.24
N ILE A 99 -20.71 29.63 -5.04
CA ILE A 99 -21.43 28.39 -5.36
C ILE A 99 -22.44 28.07 -4.26
N THR A 100 -23.61 27.57 -4.66
CA THR A 100 -24.62 27.06 -3.73
C THR A 100 -24.23 25.69 -3.19
N ALA A 101 -24.75 25.32 -2.01
CA ALA A 101 -24.51 24.00 -1.41
C ALA A 101 -24.90 22.86 -2.37
N ARG A 102 -26.00 23.01 -3.11
CA ARG A 102 -26.48 22.03 -4.11
C ARG A 102 -25.54 21.87 -5.31
N GLN A 103 -24.95 22.96 -5.78
CA GLN A 103 -23.96 22.92 -6.87
C GLN A 103 -22.68 22.21 -6.42
N TYR A 104 -22.20 22.51 -5.20
CA TYR A 104 -21.04 21.83 -4.63
C TYR A 104 -21.30 20.33 -4.44
N GLN A 105 -22.47 19.97 -3.90
CA GLN A 105 -22.87 18.57 -3.75
C GLN A 105 -22.81 17.82 -5.09
N THR A 106 -23.45 18.39 -6.12
CA THR A 106 -23.42 17.82 -7.49
C THR A 106 -21.98 17.63 -7.99
N ALA A 107 -21.12 18.65 -7.83
CA ALA A 107 -19.73 18.58 -8.25
C ALA A 107 -18.95 17.48 -7.52
N ARG A 108 -19.16 17.36 -6.21
CA ARG A 108 -18.49 16.37 -5.35
C ARG A 108 -18.91 14.95 -5.68
N GLU A 109 -20.20 14.71 -5.87
CA GLU A 109 -20.75 13.39 -6.19
C GLU A 109 -20.25 12.90 -7.55
N LEU A 110 -20.37 13.71 -8.60
CA LEU A 110 -19.89 13.37 -9.94
C LEU A 110 -18.39 13.08 -9.93
N PHE A 111 -17.61 13.92 -9.23
CA PHE A 111 -16.16 13.72 -9.10
C PHE A 111 -15.84 12.41 -8.39
N SER A 112 -16.50 12.11 -7.27
CA SER A 112 -16.25 10.89 -6.50
C SER A 112 -16.48 9.64 -7.34
N ILE A 113 -17.59 9.59 -8.09
CA ILE A 113 -17.94 8.48 -8.97
C ILE A 113 -16.89 8.34 -10.08
N THR A 114 -16.61 9.44 -10.79
CA THR A 114 -15.68 9.45 -11.93
C THR A 114 -14.26 9.10 -11.51
N HIS A 115 -13.79 9.64 -10.38
CA HIS A 115 -12.44 9.43 -9.88
C HIS A 115 -12.25 8.01 -9.36
N SER A 116 -13.23 7.47 -8.64
CA SER A 116 -13.21 6.08 -8.18
C SER A 116 -13.15 5.10 -9.36
N ALA A 117 -14.02 5.30 -10.36
CA ALA A 117 -14.02 4.49 -11.58
C ALA A 117 -12.68 4.58 -12.33
N PHE A 118 -12.10 5.78 -12.43
CA PHE A 118 -10.81 5.99 -13.11
C PHE A 118 -9.64 5.31 -12.39
N LEU A 119 -9.62 5.29 -11.06
CA LEU A 119 -8.55 4.71 -10.26
C LEU A 119 -8.66 3.20 -10.08
N LYS A 120 -9.86 2.64 -10.21
CA LYS A 120 -10.11 1.21 -10.02
C LYS A 120 -9.20 0.37 -10.92
N GLY A 121 -8.39 -0.51 -10.30
CA GLY A 121 -7.48 -1.41 -11.01
C GLY A 121 -6.15 -0.77 -11.47
N LYS A 122 -5.97 0.54 -11.35
CA LYS A 122 -4.70 1.20 -11.73
C LYS A 122 -3.67 1.03 -10.63
N LYS A 123 -2.66 0.20 -10.88
CA LYS A 123 -1.45 0.12 -10.05
C LYS A 123 -0.49 1.24 -10.45
N GLN A 124 0.20 1.82 -9.47
CA GLN A 124 1.27 2.76 -9.75
C GLN A 124 2.44 2.03 -10.44
N SER A 125 3.11 2.70 -11.36
CA SER A 125 4.32 2.14 -11.97
C SER A 125 5.42 1.99 -10.90
N PRO A 126 6.32 0.99 -11.04
CA PRO A 126 7.46 0.84 -10.13
C PRO A 126 8.28 2.13 -10.01
N GLU A 127 8.47 2.85 -11.12
CA GLU A 127 9.16 4.14 -11.17
C GLU A 127 8.45 5.22 -10.35
N ALA A 128 7.11 5.32 -10.43
CA ALA A 128 6.35 6.29 -9.65
C ALA A 128 6.38 5.98 -8.15
N ILE A 129 6.43 4.69 -7.79
CA ILE A 129 6.59 4.25 -6.41
C ILE A 129 7.98 4.64 -5.88
N GLU A 130 9.03 4.41 -6.68
CA GLU A 130 10.40 4.74 -6.28
C GLU A 130 10.62 6.25 -6.15
N LYS A 131 10.15 7.04 -7.12
CA LYS A 131 10.17 8.51 -7.03
C LYS A 131 9.49 9.00 -5.76
N ARG A 132 8.31 8.47 -5.43
CA ARG A 132 7.59 8.82 -4.19
C ARG A 132 8.40 8.45 -2.96
N ARG A 133 9.02 7.27 -2.93
CA ARG A 133 9.87 6.81 -1.82
C ARG A 133 11.04 7.78 -1.59
N ILE A 134 11.76 8.13 -2.65
CA ILE A 134 12.89 9.06 -2.59
C ILE A 134 12.42 10.43 -2.08
N THR A 135 11.35 10.99 -2.66
CA THR A 135 10.81 12.29 -2.23
C THR A 135 10.36 12.30 -0.76
N MET A 136 9.75 11.20 -0.29
CA MET A 136 9.35 11.07 1.12
C MET A 136 10.56 10.95 2.05
N SER A 137 11.62 10.25 1.64
CA SER A 137 12.84 10.09 2.43
C SER A 137 13.64 11.39 2.57
N GLN A 138 13.54 12.29 1.59
CA GLN A 138 14.22 13.60 1.61
C GLN A 138 13.45 14.66 2.39
N ARG A 139 12.16 14.42 2.68
CA ARG A 139 11.36 15.38 3.44
C ARG A 139 11.68 15.28 4.93
N PRO A 140 11.91 16.41 5.62
CA PRO A 140 12.04 16.39 7.06
C PRO A 140 10.75 15.83 7.69
N PRO A 141 10.84 15.06 8.78
CA PRO A 141 9.66 14.55 9.47
C PRO A 141 8.79 15.74 9.89
N VAL A 142 7.50 15.65 9.55
CA VAL A 142 6.55 16.72 9.87
C VAL A 142 6.44 16.82 11.40
N GLN A 143 6.91 17.94 11.94
CA GLN A 143 7.06 18.18 13.39
C GLN A 143 5.75 17.98 14.17
N SER A 144 4.59 18.14 13.50
CA SER A 144 3.26 17.92 14.09
C SER A 144 2.97 16.49 14.54
N PHE A 145 3.74 15.49 14.10
CA PHE A 145 3.53 14.08 14.45
C PHE A 145 4.62 13.51 15.37
N LEU A 146 5.68 14.26 15.66
CA LEU A 146 6.70 13.82 16.60
C LEU A 146 6.11 13.80 18.03
N GLY A 147 6.20 12.66 18.71
CA GLY A 147 5.80 12.53 20.11
C GLY A 147 4.29 12.42 20.38
N ARG A 148 3.44 12.41 19.33
CA ARG A 148 1.99 12.21 19.51
C ARG A 148 1.66 10.71 19.54
N THR A 149 1.06 10.27 20.63
CA THR A 149 0.45 8.94 20.75
C THR A 149 -1.06 9.05 20.59
N HIS A 150 -1.70 8.02 20.04
CA HIS A 150 -3.16 7.94 20.02
C HIS A 150 -3.68 7.83 21.47
N SER A 151 -4.83 8.46 21.75
CA SER A 151 -5.53 8.26 23.03
C SER A 151 -5.92 6.80 23.21
N GLU A 152 -6.07 6.35 24.46
CA GLU A 152 -6.50 4.97 24.75
C GLU A 152 -7.85 4.64 24.09
N GLU A 153 -8.79 5.59 24.09
CA GLU A 153 -10.08 5.44 23.40
C GLU A 153 -9.89 5.21 21.88
N THR A 154 -8.98 5.96 21.24
CA THR A 154 -8.69 5.79 19.81
C THR A 154 -8.02 4.45 19.53
N LYS A 155 -7.09 4.02 20.40
CA LYS A 155 -6.45 2.70 20.30
C LYS A 155 -7.49 1.59 20.42
N GLN A 156 -8.46 1.74 21.32
CA GLN A 156 -9.53 0.77 21.51
C GLN A 156 -10.46 0.71 20.29
N ARG A 157 -10.89 1.86 19.74
CA ARG A 157 -11.68 1.90 18.50
C ARG A 157 -10.97 1.24 17.32
N MET A 158 -9.66 1.47 17.19
CA MET A 158 -8.85 0.80 16.17
C MET A 158 -8.78 -0.71 16.40
N ARG A 159 -8.62 -1.16 17.66
CA ARG A 159 -8.63 -2.59 18.01
C ARG A 159 -9.96 -3.25 17.66
N GLU A 160 -11.08 -2.66 18.06
CA GLU A 160 -12.43 -3.15 17.78
C GLU A 160 -12.69 -3.23 16.28
N ALA A 161 -12.28 -2.21 15.52
CA ALA A 161 -12.41 -2.20 14.06
C ALA A 161 -11.62 -3.31 13.35
N HIS A 162 -10.58 -3.86 13.99
CA HIS A 162 -9.74 -4.94 13.45
C HIS A 162 -10.04 -6.31 14.05
N LEU A 163 -10.81 -6.38 15.14
CA LEU A 163 -11.19 -7.64 15.77
C LEU A 163 -12.06 -8.46 14.80
N GLY A 164 -11.73 -9.74 14.62
CA GLY A 164 -12.47 -10.66 13.75
C GLY A 164 -12.25 -10.47 12.24
N LYS A 165 -11.42 -9.51 11.81
CA LYS A 165 -11.08 -9.34 10.38
C LYS A 165 -9.90 -10.21 10.01
N ASP A 166 -10.19 -11.40 9.49
CA ASP A 166 -9.16 -12.25 8.90
C ASP A 166 -8.62 -11.66 7.60
N ARG A 167 -7.30 -11.77 7.43
CA ARG A 167 -6.64 -11.40 6.19
C ARG A 167 -7.00 -12.41 5.10
N THR A 168 -7.28 -11.94 3.89
CA THR A 168 -7.53 -12.81 2.74
C THR A 168 -6.35 -13.73 2.48
N GLU A 169 -6.60 -14.90 1.89
CA GLU A 169 -5.54 -15.86 1.55
C GLU A 169 -4.49 -15.26 0.61
N GLU A 170 -4.92 -14.42 -0.33
CA GLU A 170 -4.01 -13.65 -1.19
C GLU A 170 -3.07 -12.74 -0.38
N HIS A 171 -3.62 -12.03 0.60
CA HIS A 171 -2.83 -11.14 1.46
C HIS A 171 -1.83 -11.92 2.33
N LYS A 172 -2.22 -13.10 2.86
CA LYS A 172 -1.30 -13.99 3.60
C LYS A 172 -0.15 -14.47 2.71
N ARG A 173 -0.44 -14.87 1.46
CA ARG A 173 0.58 -15.28 0.47
C ARG A 173 1.55 -14.16 0.15
N ASN A 174 1.07 -12.94 -0.07
CA ASN A 174 1.91 -11.78 -0.37
C ASN A 174 2.87 -11.45 0.78
N ILE A 175 2.42 -11.54 2.04
CA ILE A 175 3.30 -11.38 3.20
C ILE A 175 4.37 -12.47 3.24
N SER A 176 3.98 -13.72 2.96
CA SER A 176 4.91 -14.85 2.94
C SER A 176 5.99 -14.68 1.87
N LEU A 177 5.61 -14.26 0.66
CA LEU A 177 6.54 -14.00 -0.44
C LEU A 177 7.49 -12.84 -0.10
N ALA A 178 6.97 -11.75 0.46
CA ALA A 178 7.80 -10.60 0.85
C ALA A 178 8.81 -10.93 1.96
N LYS A 179 8.50 -11.88 2.85
CA LYS A 179 9.39 -12.31 3.93
C LYS A 179 10.37 -13.42 3.52
N LYS A 180 10.12 -14.10 2.40
CA LYS A 180 10.97 -15.20 1.93
C LYS A 180 12.34 -14.64 1.52
N GLY A 181 13.40 -15.08 2.19
CA GLY A 181 14.78 -14.68 1.89
C GLY A 181 15.27 -13.41 2.63
N VAL A 182 14.41 -12.74 3.39
CA VAL A 182 14.84 -11.61 4.24
C VAL A 182 15.56 -12.19 5.47
N LYS A 183 16.89 -12.15 5.47
CA LYS A 183 17.68 -12.46 6.68
C LYS A 183 17.37 -11.38 7.73
N LYS A 184 16.95 -11.81 8.93
CA LYS A 184 16.92 -10.92 10.09
C LYS A 184 18.37 -10.60 10.47
N ASN A 185 18.89 -9.49 9.95
CA ASN A 185 20.20 -8.99 10.33
C ASN A 185 20.08 -8.32 11.71
N LEU A 186 20.01 -9.13 12.77
CA LEU A 186 20.25 -8.65 14.12
C LEU A 186 21.72 -8.24 14.20
N THR A 187 21.99 -7.03 14.70
CA THR A 187 23.36 -6.61 15.00
C THR A 187 23.96 -7.53 16.06
N ASP A 188 25.29 -7.60 16.14
CA ASP A 188 25.94 -8.44 17.15
C ASP A 188 25.54 -8.00 18.57
N GLU A 189 25.35 -6.70 18.77
CA GLU A 189 24.84 -6.09 19.99
C GLU A 189 23.41 -6.53 20.32
N GLN A 190 22.51 -6.55 19.35
CA GLN A 190 21.14 -7.08 19.53
C GLN A 190 21.14 -8.58 19.84
N ARG A 191 22.06 -9.36 19.26
CA ARG A 191 22.20 -10.79 19.57
C ARG A 191 22.71 -11.00 21.00
N ALA A 192 23.69 -10.21 21.43
CA ALA A 192 24.22 -10.24 22.79
C ALA A 192 23.14 -9.89 23.82
N ALA A 193 22.39 -8.80 23.61
CA ALA A 193 21.32 -8.37 24.52
C ALA A 193 20.20 -9.43 24.68
N ILE A 194 19.85 -10.13 23.59
CA ILE A 194 18.91 -11.26 23.67
C ILE A 194 19.52 -12.40 24.49
N GLY A 195 20.79 -12.73 24.25
CA GLY A 195 21.51 -13.76 25.00
C GLY A 195 21.58 -13.46 26.50
N ASP A 196 21.95 -12.24 26.86
CA ASP A 196 22.07 -11.81 28.26
C ASP A 196 20.72 -11.82 28.98
N ARG A 197 19.64 -11.39 28.31
CA ARG A 197 18.27 -11.41 28.86
C ARG A 197 17.81 -12.81 29.28
N PHE A 198 18.30 -13.86 28.61
CA PHE A 198 17.93 -15.24 28.90
C PHE A 198 19.02 -16.02 29.65
N ARG A 199 20.17 -15.42 29.93
CA ARG A 199 21.25 -16.05 30.69
C ARG A 199 20.79 -16.22 32.14
N GLY A 200 20.81 -17.46 32.64
CA GLY A 200 20.40 -17.78 34.02
C GLY A 200 18.88 -17.86 34.25
N VAL A 201 18.05 -17.54 33.25
CA VAL A 201 16.59 -17.71 33.36
C VAL A 201 16.25 -19.19 33.16
N SER A 202 16.11 -19.94 34.26
CA SER A 202 15.58 -21.29 34.21
C SER A 202 14.07 -21.22 33.98
N ARG A 203 13.60 -21.95 32.96
CA ARG A 203 12.16 -22.08 32.74
C ARG A 203 11.59 -23.09 33.73
N PRO A 204 10.42 -22.81 34.32
CA PRO A 204 9.78 -23.76 35.23
C PRO A 204 9.52 -25.08 34.50
N ARG A 205 9.75 -26.17 35.23
CA ARG A 205 9.41 -27.51 34.77
C ARG A 205 8.12 -27.93 35.45
N LEU A 206 7.27 -28.58 34.68
CA LEU A 206 6.00 -29.13 35.14
C LEU A 206 6.04 -30.63 34.95
N ASP A 207 5.51 -31.34 35.94
CA ASP A 207 5.42 -32.80 35.91
C ASP A 207 4.07 -33.20 35.31
N CYS A 208 4.13 -34.06 34.30
CA CYS A 208 2.93 -34.53 33.63
C CYS A 208 2.25 -35.63 34.47
N PRO A 209 0.98 -35.47 34.90
CA PRO A 209 0.29 -36.43 35.77
C PRO A 209 0.05 -37.80 35.08
N HIS A 210 0.03 -37.84 33.74
CA HIS A 210 -0.23 -39.07 33.00
C HIS A 210 1.02 -39.94 32.73
N CYS A 211 2.22 -39.36 32.79
CA CYS A 211 3.44 -40.09 32.42
C CYS A 211 4.64 -39.84 33.33
N GLY A 212 4.49 -39.02 34.37
CA GLY A 212 5.53 -38.72 35.37
C GLY A 212 6.75 -37.97 34.82
N LYS A 213 6.73 -37.53 33.56
CA LYS A 213 7.86 -36.81 32.95
C LYS A 213 7.83 -35.35 33.35
N SER A 214 8.94 -34.89 33.93
CA SER A 214 9.21 -33.47 34.16
C SER A 214 9.64 -32.80 32.85
N VAL A 215 8.88 -31.82 32.38
CA VAL A 215 9.12 -31.12 31.11
C VAL A 215 9.05 -29.60 31.24
N PRO A 216 9.75 -28.83 30.39
CA PRO A 216 9.62 -27.37 30.40
C PRO A 216 8.16 -26.94 30.13
N ASP A 217 7.67 -25.96 30.87
CA ASP A 217 6.30 -25.44 30.82
C ASP A 217 5.76 -25.23 29.38
N ASN A 218 6.55 -24.56 28.54
CA ASN A 218 6.16 -24.27 27.15
C ASN A 218 5.97 -25.52 26.25
N LEU A 219 6.54 -26.66 26.64
CA LEU A 219 6.33 -27.95 25.96
C LEU A 219 5.26 -28.79 26.65
N ALA A 220 5.02 -28.56 27.94
CA ALA A 220 4.05 -29.29 28.73
C ALA A 220 2.63 -29.17 28.13
N HIS A 221 2.19 -27.96 27.81
CA HIS A 221 0.87 -27.74 27.18
C HIS A 221 0.76 -28.26 25.74
N ARG A 222 1.87 -28.34 25.00
CA ARG A 222 1.85 -28.75 23.59
C ARG A 222 1.87 -30.27 23.42
N TYR A 223 2.59 -30.99 24.27
CA TYR A 223 2.85 -32.43 24.10
C TYR A 223 2.54 -33.28 25.34
N HIS A 224 2.22 -32.66 26.47
CA HIS A 224 1.83 -33.33 27.71
C HIS A 224 0.44 -32.85 28.15
N PHE A 225 0.06 -33.17 29.39
CA PHE A 225 -1.31 -32.99 29.89
C PHE A 225 -2.31 -33.70 28.96
N GLU A 226 -3.26 -32.96 28.40
CA GLU A 226 -4.28 -33.47 27.48
C GLU A 226 -3.68 -34.12 26.21
N ASN A 227 -2.51 -33.66 25.78
CA ASN A 227 -1.82 -34.18 24.58
C ASN A 227 -0.82 -35.30 24.91
N CYS A 228 -0.78 -35.79 26.16
CA CYS A 228 0.20 -36.77 26.57
C CYS A 228 0.06 -38.08 25.76
N PRO A 229 1.15 -38.64 25.19
CA PRO A 229 1.09 -39.90 24.46
C PRO A 229 0.61 -41.08 25.31
N SER A 230 0.87 -41.06 26.62
CA SER A 230 0.39 -42.09 27.56
C SER A 230 -1.13 -42.04 27.76
N LEU A 231 -1.76 -40.88 27.53
CA LEU A 231 -3.21 -40.70 27.61
C LEU A 231 -3.87 -40.93 26.24
N THR A 232 -3.29 -40.35 25.19
CA THR A 232 -3.90 -40.30 23.85
C THR A 232 -3.54 -41.48 22.96
N GLY A 233 -2.53 -42.29 23.33
CA GLY A 233 -1.97 -43.36 22.49
C GLY A 233 -1.25 -42.87 21.22
N LYS A 234 -1.32 -41.57 20.92
CA LYS A 234 -0.73 -40.96 19.73
C LYS A 234 0.77 -40.81 19.91
N LYS A 235 1.54 -41.76 19.41
CA LYS A 235 2.98 -41.57 19.17
C LYS A 235 3.17 -40.69 17.94
N TYR A 236 4.15 -39.79 17.97
CA TYR A 236 4.54 -39.02 16.80
C TYR A 236 5.03 -39.97 15.69
N GLN A 237 4.23 -40.14 14.63
CA GLN A 237 4.58 -40.98 13.48
C GLN A 237 5.20 -40.09 12.39
N ILE A 238 6.45 -40.35 12.06
CA ILE A 238 7.11 -39.76 10.89
C ILE A 238 6.66 -40.56 9.67
N SER A 239 6.14 -39.89 8.63
CA SER A 239 5.83 -40.58 7.37
C SER A 239 7.09 -41.15 6.73
N GLU A 240 6.98 -42.28 6.03
CA GLU A 240 8.12 -42.87 5.31
C GLU A 240 8.82 -41.86 4.41
N GLU A 241 8.04 -41.00 3.74
CA GLU A 241 8.56 -39.94 2.88
C GLU A 241 9.43 -38.93 3.64
N MET A 242 9.00 -38.49 4.82
CA MET A 242 9.80 -37.60 5.66
C MET A 242 11.05 -38.29 6.20
N SER A 243 10.95 -39.58 6.53
CA SER A 243 12.10 -40.39 6.97
C SER A 243 13.15 -40.50 5.87
N LYS A 244 12.74 -40.83 4.64
CA LYS A 244 13.59 -40.89 3.45
C LYS A 244 14.26 -39.55 3.15
N LYS A 245 13.50 -38.45 3.10
CA LYS A 245 14.04 -37.10 2.87
C LYS A 245 15.09 -36.71 3.91
N ARG A 246 14.89 -37.09 5.18
CA ARG A 246 15.85 -36.81 6.25
C ARG A 246 17.12 -37.64 6.11
N SER A 247 16.99 -38.92 5.73
CA SER A 247 18.12 -39.83 5.47
C SER A 247 18.94 -39.36 4.27
N GLU A 248 18.29 -39.06 3.15
CA GLU A 248 18.93 -38.51 1.95
C GLU A 248 19.62 -37.18 2.24
N GLY A 249 18.98 -36.27 2.99
CA GLY A 249 19.58 -35.02 3.41
C GLY A 249 20.86 -35.20 4.24
N LEU A 250 20.94 -36.24 5.07
CA LEU A 250 22.14 -36.59 5.84
C LEU A 250 23.24 -37.19 4.96
N LEU A 251 22.87 -38.04 3.99
CA LEU A 251 23.81 -38.63 3.05
C LEU A 251 24.40 -37.60 2.08
N ASN A 252 23.62 -36.57 1.72
CA ASN A 252 24.05 -35.48 0.84
C ASN A 252 24.95 -34.44 1.52
N LEU A 253 25.17 -34.53 2.85
CA LEU A 253 26.13 -33.65 3.52
C LEU A 253 27.57 -34.00 3.09
N PRO A 254 28.42 -32.98 2.85
CA PRO A 254 29.80 -33.21 2.45
C PRO A 254 30.55 -33.99 3.53
N ILE A 255 31.33 -34.97 3.10
CA ILE A 255 32.29 -35.67 3.95
C ILE A 255 33.40 -34.67 4.26
N LYS A 256 33.65 -34.45 5.54
CA LYS A 256 34.77 -33.65 6.00
C LYS A 256 35.78 -34.58 6.64
N THR A 257 37.04 -34.37 6.32
CA THR A 257 38.18 -35.14 6.83
C THR A 257 38.90 -34.34 7.90
N CYS A 258 39.19 -34.95 9.04
CA CYS A 258 40.00 -34.33 10.09
C CYS A 258 41.46 -34.25 9.65
N PRO A 259 42.09 -33.07 9.65
CA PRO A 259 43.49 -32.92 9.26
C PRO A 259 44.46 -33.55 10.27
N HIS A 260 44.04 -33.79 11.52
CA HIS A 260 44.90 -34.28 12.59
C HIS A 260 44.92 -35.81 12.73
N CYS A 261 43.83 -36.50 12.40
CA CYS A 261 43.74 -37.96 12.55
C CYS A 261 43.16 -38.69 11.32
N GLY A 262 42.88 -37.97 10.23
CA GLY A 262 42.33 -38.54 9.00
C GLY A 262 40.88 -39.02 9.10
N LYS A 263 40.24 -38.93 10.27
CA LYS A 263 38.85 -39.40 10.45
C LYS A 263 37.90 -38.64 9.54
N GLN A 264 37.07 -39.39 8.82
CA GLN A 264 36.06 -38.85 7.91
C GLN A 264 34.68 -38.93 8.54
N GLY A 265 33.88 -37.88 8.35
CA GLY A 265 32.50 -37.87 8.81
C GLY A 265 31.66 -36.82 8.10
N ARG A 266 30.33 -37.00 8.09
CA ARG A 266 29.41 -36.11 7.38
C ARG A 266 28.88 -34.99 8.28
N GLY A 267 28.72 -33.81 7.70
CA GLY A 267 27.91 -32.74 8.29
C GLY A 267 28.52 -32.01 9.49
N GLY A 268 27.64 -31.44 10.32
CA GLY A 268 28.00 -30.58 11.46
C GLY A 268 28.50 -31.32 12.71
N ALA A 269 28.45 -32.64 12.75
CA ALA A 269 28.95 -33.44 13.87
C ALA A 269 30.49 -33.42 13.94
N MET A 270 31.16 -33.51 12.78
CA MET A 270 32.62 -33.36 12.69
C MET A 270 33.09 -31.99 13.21
N VAL A 271 32.35 -30.94 12.87
CA VAL A 271 32.66 -29.57 13.31
C VAL A 271 32.45 -29.39 14.81
N ARG A 272 31.30 -29.82 15.34
CA ARG A 272 30.95 -29.55 16.75
C ARG A 272 31.70 -30.42 17.75
N HIS A 273 32.05 -31.64 17.39
CA HIS A 273 32.48 -32.64 18.37
C HIS A 273 33.84 -33.25 18.08
N HIS A 274 34.42 -33.04 16.89
CA HIS A 274 35.64 -33.74 16.52
C HIS A 274 36.81 -32.83 16.17
N PHE A 275 36.68 -31.80 15.32
CA PHE A 275 37.85 -31.04 14.87
C PHE A 275 38.63 -30.39 16.03
N ASP A 276 37.98 -29.53 16.81
CA ASP A 276 38.65 -28.82 17.90
C ASP A 276 39.00 -29.72 19.08
N ASN A 277 38.28 -30.83 19.24
CA ASN A 277 38.46 -31.82 20.30
C ASN A 277 39.22 -33.07 19.82
N CYS A 278 39.96 -32.97 18.71
CA CYS A 278 40.66 -34.13 18.16
C CYS A 278 41.84 -34.49 19.06
N LYS A 279 41.90 -35.75 19.52
CA LYS A 279 42.99 -36.24 20.39
C LYS A 279 44.38 -36.17 19.77
N HIS A 280 44.49 -36.12 18.45
CA HIS A 280 45.76 -36.02 17.72
C HIS A 280 46.08 -34.58 17.28
N LYS A 281 45.29 -33.60 17.74
CA LYS A 281 45.58 -32.19 17.50
C LYS A 281 46.84 -31.85 18.32
N PRO A 282 47.91 -31.34 17.70
CA PRO A 282 49.06 -30.85 18.45
C PRO A 282 48.61 -29.70 19.35
N ASN A 283 49.11 -29.67 20.59
CA ASN A 283 48.86 -28.58 21.54
C ASN A 283 49.26 -27.23 20.97
#